data_AF-A0A2A2PWV4-F1
#
_entry.id   AF-A0A2A2PWV4-F1
#
_cell.length_a   1.000
_cell.length_b   1.000
_cell.length_c   1.000
_cell.angle_alpha   90.00
_cell.angle_beta   90.00
_cell.angle_gamma   90.00
#
_symmetry.space_group_name_H-M   'P 1'
#
loop_
_entity.id
_entity.type
_entity.pdbx_description
1 polymer ?
#
loop_
_entity_poly.entity_id
_entity_poly.type
_entity_poly.pdbx_seq_one_letter_code
_entity_poly.pdbx_strand_id
1 'polypeptide(L)'
;MKLLGHVALPLANASPRGLPRGLWPWKVHPAMSEAPEEEKQPTLAHRLQYALYRAAEGVLGLVSLDTVTRVGEILGHAAWFIWPKHRRLVTRNLRIATATAAEAPDAAEIRRRVRETFIRAGGNMLGSIRAVTMQPEELREHIAITGLEHMRVPVENGRGVVVVWSHMGNWEVLAQLVPELGPTVRGGPIYRPLDNPLLDRLTVQRRTQQGAVLFNKHDGFNGPASVLRSGGVVSVMTDQRAGGHGELCPFFGRLSSCTPLPGLLARRTGAAMVTISITSLSTGQWQLTIRPVPDKARTPEILRHLETAMLDRLTDVFWFHDRWRADSIRPLSFFTKEVPTEAARTATIPTRLVATLPPGNPAAVECLNALLELRPDARIDVLDSGDLAPLPDDPRIVPFPWDRGVPVEHLAGLLERCDESHPAPLDFALLLDGNADLALAAKRLGLRAVIGTGVEGKAWTRGYPVPADAAGWRNLAAELVLTRKNRAT
;
A
#
# COMPACT_ATOMS: atom_id res chain seq x y z
N MET A 1 39.68 34.54 57.42
CA MET A 1 40.25 33.39 58.16
C MET A 1 40.90 32.47 57.12
N LYS A 2 42.21 32.58 56.85
CA LYS A 2 43.31 31.79 57.48
C LYS A 2 43.08 30.28 57.27
N LEU A 3 43.94 29.42 56.73
CA LEU A 3 45.35 29.37 56.26
C LEU A 3 45.45 28.02 55.46
N LEU A 4 46.00 27.94 54.24
CA LEU A 4 47.40 27.61 53.86
C LEU A 4 47.95 26.20 54.21
N GLY A 5 48.58 25.57 53.21
CA GLY A 5 49.50 24.40 53.29
C GLY A 5 49.31 23.46 52.08
N HIS A 6 49.84 23.65 50.87
CA HIS A 6 51.24 23.66 50.38
C HIS A 6 52.04 22.35 50.56
N VAL A 7 52.77 22.00 49.48
CA VAL A 7 53.86 21.00 49.32
C VAL A 7 53.38 19.56 48.98
N ALA A 8 53.85 18.81 47.96
CA ALA A 8 54.92 18.92 46.95
C ALA A 8 54.63 18.01 45.74
N LEU A 9 55.17 18.35 44.57
CA LEU A 9 55.47 17.42 43.49
C LEU A 9 56.77 16.65 43.79
N PRO A 10 56.91 15.41 43.28
CA PRO A 10 58.06 15.19 42.41
C PRO A 10 57.73 14.38 41.14
N LEU A 11 58.52 14.68 40.10
CA LEU A 11 58.65 13.93 38.85
C LEU A 11 59.26 12.53 39.07
N ALA A 12 58.90 11.65 38.14
CA ALA A 12 59.66 10.51 37.59
C ALA A 12 59.44 9.07 38.12
N ASN A 13 59.01 8.27 37.14
CA ASN A 13 59.38 6.89 36.79
C ASN A 13 58.75 5.65 37.46
N ALA A 14 58.45 4.71 36.55
CA ALA A 14 58.20 3.27 36.68
C ALA A 14 56.75 2.80 36.92
N SER A 15 56.25 2.06 35.93
CA SER A 15 55.03 1.24 35.96
C SER A 15 55.02 0.22 37.11
N PRO A 16 53.85 -0.26 37.54
CA PRO A 16 53.47 -1.61 37.08
C PRO A 16 51.97 -1.80 36.81
N ARG A 17 51.71 -2.54 35.71
CA ARG A 17 50.76 -3.67 35.60
C ARG A 17 49.37 -3.53 36.24
N GLY A 18 48.34 -3.66 35.40
CA GLY A 18 47.09 -4.30 35.81
C GLY A 18 45.82 -3.55 35.44
N LEU A 19 45.54 -3.38 34.15
CA LEU A 19 44.16 -3.22 33.67
C LEU A 19 43.91 -4.29 32.61
N PRO A 20 42.79 -5.03 32.66
CA PRO A 20 42.56 -6.14 31.74
C PRO A 20 42.45 -5.62 30.30
N ARG A 21 43.46 -5.94 29.48
CA ARG A 21 43.32 -5.97 28.02
C ARG A 21 42.42 -7.15 27.68
N GLY A 22 41.18 -6.90 27.31
CA GLY A 22 40.30 -7.99 26.90
C GLY A 22 38.83 -7.61 26.73
N LEU A 23 38.52 -6.51 26.03
CA LEU A 23 37.18 -6.31 25.48
C LEU A 23 37.30 -5.68 24.09
N TRP A 24 36.69 -6.35 23.11
CA TRP A 24 36.68 -6.17 21.65
C TRP A 24 37.78 -6.87 20.83
N PRO A 25 37.42 -7.50 19.68
CA PRO A 25 36.23 -7.20 18.87
C PRO A 25 35.23 -8.37 18.80
N TRP A 26 33.93 -8.07 18.91
CA TRP A 26 32.93 -8.91 18.27
C TRP A 26 33.33 -8.99 16.80
N LYS A 27 33.62 -10.20 16.33
CA LYS A 27 33.76 -10.47 14.91
C LYS A 27 32.52 -9.91 14.24
N VAL A 28 32.74 -8.99 13.31
CA VAL A 28 31.75 -8.62 12.31
C VAL A 28 31.29 -9.93 11.70
N HIS A 29 30.06 -10.36 11.99
CA HIS A 29 29.42 -11.39 11.21
C HIS A 29 28.94 -10.70 9.93
N PRO A 30 29.57 -10.94 8.77
CA PRO A 30 28.97 -10.58 7.51
C PRO A 30 27.75 -11.50 7.35
N ALA A 31 26.57 -10.93 7.07
CA ALA A 31 25.37 -11.64 6.65
C ALA A 31 25.05 -12.95 7.41
N MET A 32 24.24 -12.88 8.47
CA MET A 32 23.48 -14.05 8.89
C MET A 32 22.34 -14.30 7.90
N SER A 33 22.71 -14.88 6.76
CA SER A 33 21.89 -15.76 5.93
C SER A 33 22.70 -17.05 5.80
N GLU A 34 22.40 -18.04 6.63
CA GLU A 34 22.95 -19.39 6.49
C GLU A 34 22.20 -20.12 5.37
N ALA A 35 22.54 -19.73 4.15
CA ALA A 35 22.56 -20.47 2.87
C ALA A 35 22.57 -19.40 1.77
N PRO A 36 23.59 -19.33 0.89
CA PRO A 36 23.44 -18.53 -0.31
C PRO A 36 22.31 -19.17 -1.11
N GLU A 37 21.18 -18.48 -1.30
CA GLU A 37 20.34 -18.76 -2.46
C GLU A 37 21.29 -18.80 -3.66
N GLU A 38 21.32 -19.94 -4.36
CA GLU A 38 22.17 -20.18 -5.51
C GLU A 38 22.11 -18.96 -6.41
N GLU A 39 23.20 -18.18 -6.46
CA GLU A 39 23.13 -16.81 -6.93
C GLU A 39 22.80 -16.86 -8.43
N LYS A 40 21.55 -16.49 -8.78
CA LYS A 40 21.04 -16.69 -10.14
C LYS A 40 21.99 -16.07 -11.14
N GLN A 41 22.57 -16.91 -12.00
CA GLN A 41 23.49 -16.43 -13.03
C GLN A 41 22.77 -15.44 -13.95
N PRO A 42 23.32 -14.24 -14.19
CA PRO A 42 22.65 -13.24 -15.00
C PRO A 42 22.57 -13.67 -16.47
N THR A 43 21.35 -13.69 -16.99
CA THR A 43 21.07 -13.94 -18.42
C THR A 43 21.57 -12.79 -19.30
N LEU A 44 21.63 -13.00 -20.63
CA LEU A 44 21.94 -11.91 -21.57
C LEU A 44 20.94 -10.75 -21.45
N ALA A 45 19.65 -11.05 -21.28
CA ALA A 45 18.63 -10.04 -21.05
C ALA A 45 18.91 -9.22 -19.79
N HIS A 46 19.33 -9.87 -18.69
CA HIS A 46 19.73 -9.16 -17.46
C HIS A 46 20.93 -8.22 -17.69
N ARG A 47 21.93 -8.67 -18.46
CA ARG A 47 23.11 -7.87 -18.80
C ARG A 47 22.76 -6.67 -19.67
N LEU A 48 21.90 -6.84 -20.68
CA LEU A 48 21.42 -5.74 -21.52
C LEU A 48 20.60 -4.73 -20.73
N GLN A 49 19.67 -5.18 -19.88
CA GLN A 49 18.91 -4.32 -18.98
C GLN A 49 19.82 -3.54 -18.04
N TYR A 50 20.83 -4.20 -17.47
CA TYR A 50 21.81 -3.57 -16.60
C TYR A 50 22.63 -2.51 -17.36
N ALA A 51 23.12 -2.82 -18.56
CA ALA A 51 23.86 -1.88 -19.39
C ALA A 51 23.01 -0.65 -19.76
N LEU A 52 21.74 -0.86 -20.14
CA LEU A 52 20.80 0.22 -20.43
C LEU A 52 20.54 1.09 -19.20
N TYR A 53 20.33 0.48 -18.04
CA TYR A 53 20.16 1.20 -16.77
C TYR A 53 21.39 2.05 -16.44
N ARG A 54 22.60 1.49 -16.57
CA ARG A 54 23.86 2.21 -16.32
C ARG A 54 24.10 3.34 -17.32
N ALA A 55 23.75 3.14 -18.59
CA ALA A 55 23.83 4.18 -19.61
C ALA A 55 22.85 5.32 -19.32
N ALA A 56 21.58 4.99 -19.02
CA ALA A 56 20.57 5.98 -18.65
C ALA A 56 20.99 6.76 -17.41
N GLU A 57 21.48 6.07 -16.38
CA GLU A 57 22.02 6.68 -15.18
C GLU A 57 23.22 7.60 -15.49
N GLY A 58 24.15 7.17 -16.34
CA GLY A 58 25.29 7.98 -16.75
C GLY A 58 24.84 9.28 -17.44
N VAL A 59 23.88 9.20 -18.35
CA VAL A 59 23.31 10.37 -19.04
C VAL A 59 22.57 11.28 -18.06
N LEU A 60 21.71 10.72 -17.21
CA LEU A 60 20.94 11.50 -16.23
C LEU A 60 21.83 12.12 -15.16
N GLY A 61 22.96 11.48 -14.81
CA GLY A 61 23.94 11.99 -13.86
C GLY A 61 24.65 13.26 -14.32
N LEU A 62 24.68 13.55 -15.62
CA LEU A 62 25.25 14.78 -16.18
C LEU A 62 24.31 15.99 -16.05
N VAL A 63 23.09 15.77 -15.59
CA VAL A 63 22.01 16.76 -15.58
C VAL A 63 21.61 17.07 -14.14
N SER A 64 21.16 18.31 -13.88
CA SER A 64 20.68 18.70 -12.55
C SER A 64 19.43 17.93 -12.14
N LEU A 65 19.27 17.70 -10.83
CA LEU A 65 18.12 16.99 -10.27
C LEU A 65 16.79 17.64 -10.68
N ASP A 66 16.72 18.97 -10.64
CA ASP A 66 15.54 19.73 -11.06
C ASP A 66 15.17 19.45 -12.52
N THR A 67 16.15 19.45 -13.42
CA THR A 67 15.90 19.22 -14.84
C THR A 67 15.43 17.79 -15.10
N VAL A 68 16.07 16.80 -14.46
CA VAL A 68 15.66 15.40 -14.55
C VAL A 68 14.22 15.22 -14.03
N THR A 69 13.90 15.89 -12.92
CA THR A 69 12.57 15.85 -12.32
C THR A 69 11.52 16.52 -13.22
N ARG A 70 11.81 17.69 -13.83
CA ARG A 70 10.92 18.35 -14.81
C ARG A 70 10.66 17.48 -16.04
N VAL A 71 11.69 16.82 -16.56
CA VAL A 71 11.53 15.85 -17.66
C VAL A 71 10.59 14.72 -17.22
N GLY A 72 10.76 14.21 -15.99
CA GLY A 72 9.85 13.23 -15.40
C GLY A 72 8.41 13.73 -15.30
N GLU A 73 8.19 14.97 -14.87
CA GLU A 73 6.87 15.61 -14.79
C GLU A 73 6.19 15.69 -16.17
N ILE A 74 6.95 16.06 -17.21
CA ILE A 74 6.47 16.10 -18.60
C ILE A 74 6.10 14.70 -19.09
N LEU A 75 6.95 13.70 -18.84
CA LEU A 75 6.67 12.31 -19.21
C LEU A 75 5.47 11.75 -18.44
N GLY A 76 5.33 12.10 -17.16
CA GLY A 76 4.17 11.76 -16.35
C GLY A 76 2.88 12.36 -16.93
N HIS A 77 2.92 13.63 -17.33
CA HIS A 77 1.80 14.28 -18.02
C HIS A 77 1.45 13.59 -19.34
N ALA A 78 2.45 13.22 -20.16
CA ALA A 78 2.22 12.48 -21.40
C ALA A 78 1.63 11.08 -21.12
N ALA A 79 2.15 10.38 -20.11
CA ALA A 79 1.66 9.06 -19.68
C ALA A 79 0.17 9.10 -19.26
N TRP A 80 -0.29 10.20 -18.68
CA TRP A 80 -1.70 10.40 -18.37
C TRP A 80 -2.58 10.30 -19.62
N PHE A 81 -2.19 10.88 -20.77
CA PHE A 81 -2.98 10.78 -22.01
C PHE A 81 -3.02 9.35 -22.57
N ILE A 82 -1.88 8.66 -22.57
CA ILE A 82 -1.72 7.39 -23.29
C ILE A 82 -2.03 6.15 -22.45
N TRP A 83 -2.22 6.27 -21.12
CA TRP A 83 -2.41 5.11 -20.23
C TRP A 83 -3.78 5.05 -19.53
N PRO A 84 -4.89 4.84 -20.28
CA PRO A 84 -6.25 4.88 -19.75
C PRO A 84 -6.52 3.84 -18.65
N LYS A 85 -5.87 2.68 -18.70
CA LYS A 85 -6.00 1.65 -17.65
C LYS A 85 -5.50 2.15 -16.29
N HIS A 86 -4.34 2.82 -16.26
CA HIS A 86 -3.80 3.35 -15.01
C HIS A 86 -4.54 4.62 -14.56
N ARG A 87 -5.02 5.45 -15.50
CA ARG A 87 -5.93 6.56 -15.15
C ARG A 87 -7.16 6.06 -14.38
N ARG A 88 -7.81 5.00 -14.86
CA ARG A 88 -8.96 4.39 -14.16
C ARG A 88 -8.59 3.86 -12.79
N LEU A 89 -7.43 3.21 -12.65
CA LEU A 89 -6.95 2.72 -11.36
C LEU A 89 -6.67 3.84 -10.36
N VAL A 90 -5.96 4.89 -10.78
CA VAL A 90 -5.65 6.05 -9.93
C VAL A 90 -6.95 6.79 -9.57
N THR A 91 -7.88 6.93 -10.52
CA THR A 91 -9.22 7.52 -10.27
C THR A 91 -9.97 6.74 -9.20
N ARG A 92 -10.02 5.41 -9.32
CA ARG A 92 -10.65 4.50 -8.35
C ARG A 92 -10.04 4.66 -6.97
N ASN A 93 -8.71 4.64 -6.88
CA ASN A 93 -7.99 4.75 -5.61
C ASN A 93 -8.21 6.10 -4.93
N LEU A 94 -8.15 7.20 -5.68
CA LEU A 94 -8.43 8.53 -5.16
C LEU A 94 -9.87 8.68 -4.69
N ARG A 95 -10.85 8.16 -5.45
CA ARG A 95 -12.27 8.15 -5.03
C ARG A 95 -12.46 7.45 -3.69
N ILE A 96 -11.77 6.32 -3.45
CA ILE A 96 -11.81 5.64 -2.16
C ILE A 96 -11.14 6.49 -1.08
N ALA A 97 -9.92 6.98 -1.33
CA ALA A 97 -9.14 7.75 -0.36
C ALA A 97 -9.82 9.06 0.07
N THR A 98 -10.71 9.61 -0.75
CA THR A 98 -11.42 10.87 -0.48
C THR A 98 -12.91 10.70 -0.17
N ALA A 99 -13.44 9.47 -0.15
CA ALA A 99 -14.89 9.25 -0.03
C ALA A 99 -15.45 9.58 1.37
N THR A 100 -14.61 9.61 2.41
CA THR A 100 -14.99 10.04 3.77
C THR A 100 -14.53 11.46 4.11
N ALA A 101 -14.02 12.21 3.13
CA ALA A 101 -13.72 13.63 3.35
C ALA A 101 -15.02 14.38 3.69
N ALA A 102 -14.92 15.42 4.53
CA ALA A 102 -16.08 16.25 4.90
C ALA A 102 -16.82 16.78 3.66
N GLU A 103 -16.07 17.13 2.63
CA GLU A 103 -16.57 17.42 1.29
C GLU A 103 -15.90 16.47 0.31
N ALA A 104 -16.67 15.50 -0.19
CA ALA A 104 -16.17 14.58 -1.20
C ALA A 104 -15.91 15.34 -2.52
N PRO A 105 -14.73 15.18 -3.13
CA PRO A 105 -14.40 15.87 -4.37
C PRO A 105 -15.31 15.41 -5.51
N ASP A 106 -15.73 16.36 -6.35
CA ASP A 106 -16.46 16.05 -7.57
C ASP A 106 -15.58 15.33 -8.62
N ALA A 107 -16.20 14.93 -9.73
CA ALA A 107 -15.49 14.24 -10.81
C ALA A 107 -14.40 15.09 -11.47
N ALA A 108 -14.54 16.42 -11.52
CA ALA A 108 -13.55 17.31 -12.12
C ALA A 108 -12.32 17.44 -11.22
N GLU A 109 -12.53 17.57 -9.91
CA GLU A 109 -11.52 17.59 -8.87
C GLU A 109 -10.73 16.28 -8.85
N ILE A 110 -11.42 15.13 -8.87
CA ILE A 110 -10.77 13.82 -8.97
C ILE A 110 -9.90 13.75 -10.24
N ARG A 111 -10.42 14.16 -11.41
CA ARG A 111 -9.64 14.17 -12.66
C ARG A 111 -8.39 15.04 -12.55
N ARG A 112 -8.47 16.21 -11.91
CA ARG A 112 -7.32 17.09 -11.66
C ARG A 112 -6.27 16.40 -10.79
N ARG A 113 -6.69 15.78 -9.68
CA ARG A 113 -5.80 15.04 -8.77
C ARG A 113 -5.17 13.82 -9.44
N VAL A 114 -5.91 13.11 -10.29
CA VAL A 114 -5.37 12.00 -11.10
C VAL A 114 -4.25 12.51 -12.01
N ARG A 115 -4.48 13.60 -12.75
CA ARG A 115 -3.45 14.19 -13.63
C ARG A 115 -2.23 14.62 -12.83
N GLU A 116 -2.42 15.29 -11.71
CA GLU A 116 -1.34 15.73 -10.83
C GLU A 116 -0.53 14.54 -10.27
N THR A 117 -1.21 13.46 -9.87
CA THR A 117 -0.57 12.22 -9.41
C THR A 117 0.36 11.63 -10.48
N PHE A 118 -0.06 11.65 -11.75
CA PHE A 118 0.78 11.19 -12.86
C PHE A 118 2.02 12.06 -13.05
N ILE A 119 1.85 13.38 -13.01
CA ILE A 119 2.95 14.36 -13.13
C ILE A 119 3.98 14.13 -12.03
N ARG A 120 3.53 14.11 -10.76
CA ARG A 120 4.38 13.92 -9.59
C ARG A 120 5.06 12.56 -9.58
N ALA A 121 4.34 11.49 -9.92
CA ALA A 121 4.94 10.15 -10.01
C ALA A 121 6.02 10.09 -11.08
N GLY A 122 5.83 10.72 -12.24
CA GLY A 122 6.85 10.82 -13.28
C GLY A 122 8.09 11.59 -12.80
N GLY A 123 7.88 12.75 -12.18
CA GLY A 123 8.94 13.57 -11.60
C GLY A 123 9.73 12.84 -10.53
N ASN A 124 9.04 12.26 -9.55
CA ASN A 124 9.66 11.51 -8.46
C ASN A 124 10.40 10.26 -8.95
N MET A 125 9.88 9.54 -9.96
CA MET A 125 10.55 8.36 -10.53
C MET A 125 11.88 8.71 -11.19
N LEU A 126 11.91 9.72 -12.07
CA LEU A 126 13.15 10.15 -12.72
C LEU A 126 14.10 10.84 -11.72
N GLY A 127 13.55 11.69 -10.85
CA GLY A 127 14.30 12.33 -9.77
C GLY A 127 14.95 11.31 -8.83
N SER A 128 14.31 10.17 -8.56
CA SER A 128 14.88 9.07 -7.76
C SER A 128 16.14 8.49 -8.42
N ILE A 129 16.14 8.30 -9.74
CA ILE A 129 17.31 7.78 -10.46
C ILE A 129 18.50 8.73 -10.31
N ARG A 130 18.26 10.04 -10.40
CA ARG A 130 19.32 11.05 -10.19
C ARG A 130 19.74 11.16 -8.73
N ALA A 131 18.80 11.11 -7.78
CA ALA A 131 19.07 11.19 -6.35
C ALA A 131 19.98 10.06 -5.86
N VAL A 132 19.82 8.85 -6.39
CA VAL A 132 20.65 7.68 -6.06
C VAL A 132 22.13 7.84 -6.46
N THR A 133 22.45 8.76 -7.37
CA THR A 133 23.83 9.06 -7.80
C THR A 133 24.40 10.35 -7.23
N MET A 134 23.62 11.12 -6.48
CA MET A 134 24.11 12.33 -5.80
C MET A 134 24.99 11.96 -4.61
N GLN A 135 25.91 12.86 -4.26
CA GLN A 135 26.55 12.75 -2.96
C GLN A 135 25.51 13.02 -1.86
N PRO A 136 25.58 12.34 -0.71
CA PRO A 136 24.60 12.52 0.35
C PRO A 136 24.48 13.99 0.81
N GLU A 137 25.59 14.73 0.87
CA GLU A 137 25.63 16.15 1.24
C GLU A 137 24.85 17.03 0.26
N GLU A 138 25.01 16.79 -1.05
CA GLU A 138 24.25 17.50 -2.09
C GLU A 138 22.76 17.16 -2.01
N LEU A 139 22.43 15.89 -1.81
CA LEU A 139 21.03 15.44 -1.74
C LEU A 139 20.30 16.04 -0.52
N ARG A 140 21.00 16.28 0.59
CA ARG A 140 20.43 16.92 1.78
C ARG A 140 19.90 18.32 1.50
N GLU A 141 20.50 19.08 0.58
CA GLU A 141 20.04 20.42 0.21
C GLU A 141 18.64 20.42 -0.45
N HIS A 142 18.20 19.25 -0.93
CA HIS A 142 16.89 19.04 -1.54
C HIS A 142 15.83 18.51 -0.54
N ILE A 143 16.19 18.33 0.73
CA ILE A 143 15.36 17.64 1.71
C ILE A 143 15.17 18.50 2.96
N ALA A 144 13.93 18.88 3.23
CA ALA A 144 13.52 19.43 4.52
C ALA A 144 12.98 18.30 5.41
N ILE A 145 13.36 18.29 6.70
CA ILE A 145 12.93 17.28 7.67
C ILE A 145 12.26 17.95 8.86
N THR A 146 11.08 17.46 9.23
CA THR A 146 10.33 17.90 10.42
C THR A 146 9.96 16.67 11.26
N GLY A 147 10.07 16.77 12.58
CA GLY A 147 9.75 15.68 13.50
C GLY A 147 10.87 14.66 13.70
N LEU A 148 12.11 14.98 13.32
CA LEU A 148 13.27 14.08 13.47
C LEU A 148 13.48 13.64 14.93
N GLU A 149 13.12 14.49 15.89
CA GLU A 149 13.14 14.21 17.31
C GLU A 149 12.32 12.96 17.70
N HIS A 150 11.25 12.64 16.97
CA HIS A 150 10.45 11.43 17.20
C HIS A 150 11.21 10.14 16.90
N MET A 151 12.30 10.21 16.12
CA MET A 151 13.21 9.10 15.88
C MET A 151 14.48 9.21 16.72
N ARG A 152 15.07 10.42 16.78
CA ARG A 152 16.35 10.65 17.46
C ARG A 152 16.27 10.36 18.96
N VAL A 153 15.22 10.85 19.65
CA VAL A 153 15.10 10.68 21.11
C VAL A 153 14.98 9.20 21.51
N PRO A 154 14.15 8.34 20.87
CA PRO A 154 14.17 6.91 21.16
C PRO A 154 15.53 6.26 20.92
N VAL A 155 16.18 6.57 19.78
CA VAL A 155 17.47 5.98 19.40
C VAL A 155 18.57 6.34 20.41
N GLU A 156 18.65 7.60 20.83
CA GLU A 156 19.59 8.07 21.86
C GLU A 156 19.38 7.38 23.22
N ASN A 157 18.14 6.96 23.51
CA ASN A 157 17.79 6.19 24.70
C ASN A 157 17.95 4.65 24.52
N GLY A 158 18.61 4.20 23.45
CA GLY A 158 18.82 2.78 23.14
C GLY A 158 17.56 2.04 22.70
N ARG A 159 16.48 2.75 22.38
CA ARG A 159 15.19 2.20 21.95
C ARG A 159 15.10 2.29 20.43
N GLY A 160 15.03 1.14 19.75
CA GLY A 160 14.89 1.11 18.30
C GLY A 160 13.60 1.74 17.79
N VAL A 161 13.54 2.04 16.49
CA VAL A 161 12.40 2.71 15.85
C VAL A 161 11.90 1.93 14.64
N VAL A 162 10.61 1.64 14.62
CA VAL A 162 9.91 1.12 13.44
C VAL A 162 9.32 2.30 12.67
N VAL A 163 9.75 2.47 11.43
CA VAL A 163 9.27 3.52 10.52
C VAL A 163 8.18 2.95 9.62
N VAL A 164 6.98 3.49 9.71
CA VAL A 164 5.82 3.11 8.90
C VAL A 164 5.65 4.13 7.78
N TRP A 165 5.69 3.68 6.53
CA TRP A 165 5.64 4.60 5.39
C TRP A 165 4.85 4.01 4.22
N SER A 166 4.46 4.88 3.30
CA SER A 166 3.77 4.59 2.04
C SER A 166 4.63 5.01 0.85
N HIS A 167 4.42 4.43 -0.32
CA HIS A 167 5.00 4.96 -1.56
C HIS A 167 4.41 6.35 -1.82
N MET A 168 5.14 7.37 -1.44
CA MET A 168 4.75 8.76 -1.54
C MET A 168 6.00 9.59 -1.79
N GLY A 169 5.89 10.63 -2.63
CA GLY A 169 7.03 11.48 -2.97
C GLY A 169 8.17 10.69 -3.62
N ASN A 170 9.40 11.17 -3.43
CA ASN A 170 10.61 10.41 -3.75
C ASN A 170 11.06 9.65 -2.51
N TRP A 171 10.76 8.36 -2.40
CA TRP A 171 11.12 7.56 -1.22
C TRP A 171 12.59 7.17 -1.15
N GLU A 172 13.38 7.33 -2.22
CA GLU A 172 14.83 7.05 -2.15
C GLU A 172 15.55 8.02 -1.20
N VAL A 173 14.97 9.21 -0.97
CA VAL A 173 15.50 10.18 -0.01
C VAL A 173 15.45 9.68 1.45
N LEU A 174 14.62 8.67 1.76
CA LEU A 174 14.57 8.07 3.09
C LEU A 174 15.91 7.43 3.49
N ALA A 175 16.78 7.12 2.53
CA ALA A 175 18.14 6.66 2.82
C ALA A 175 18.95 7.68 3.64
N GLN A 176 18.61 8.97 3.54
CA GLN A 176 19.26 10.03 4.32
C GLN A 176 18.88 10.01 5.80
N LEU A 177 17.79 9.34 6.20
CA LEU A 177 17.34 9.36 7.59
C LEU A 177 18.31 8.66 8.56
N VAL A 178 18.91 7.54 8.18
CA VAL A 178 19.76 6.76 9.10
C VAL A 178 21.01 7.57 9.50
N PRO A 179 21.76 8.20 8.56
CA PRO A 179 22.86 9.09 8.91
C PRO A 179 22.49 10.22 9.90
N GLU A 180 21.30 10.80 9.79
CA GLU A 180 20.83 11.91 10.67
C GLU A 180 20.60 11.49 12.12
N LEU A 181 20.52 10.17 12.40
CA LEU A 181 20.31 9.65 13.76
C LEU A 181 21.64 9.39 14.49
N GLY A 182 22.76 9.44 13.79
CA GLY A 182 24.10 9.30 14.34
C GLY A 182 24.94 8.20 13.67
N PRO A 183 26.27 8.29 13.76
CA PRO A 183 27.20 7.47 12.99
C PRO A 183 27.20 5.98 13.37
N THR A 184 26.65 5.64 14.54
CA THR A 184 26.57 4.26 15.05
C THR A 184 25.21 3.62 14.80
N VAL A 185 24.22 4.40 14.35
CA VAL A 185 22.86 3.92 14.12
C VAL A 185 22.84 3.05 12.87
N ARG A 186 22.27 1.86 13.02
CA ARG A 186 22.08 0.92 11.90
C ARG A 186 20.60 0.78 11.63
N GLY A 187 20.26 0.63 10.37
CA GLY A 187 18.87 0.40 10.02
C GLY A 187 18.60 0.47 8.54
N GLY A 188 17.40 0.12 8.15
CA GLY A 188 16.98 0.22 6.76
C GLY A 188 15.70 -0.55 6.46
N PRO A 189 15.32 -0.63 5.17
CA PRO A 189 14.04 -1.18 4.79
C PRO A 189 14.06 -2.70 4.73
N ILE A 190 12.89 -3.27 5.02
CA ILE A 190 12.56 -4.62 4.57
C ILE A 190 12.28 -4.55 3.06
N TYR A 191 13.01 -5.32 2.25
CA TYR A 191 12.95 -5.26 0.79
C TYR A 191 12.74 -6.64 0.16
N ARG A 192 12.24 -6.64 -1.08
CA ARG A 192 12.23 -7.82 -1.96
C ARG A 192 13.42 -7.67 -2.93
N PRO A 193 14.29 -8.69 -3.07
CA PRO A 193 15.32 -8.70 -4.08
C PRO A 193 14.77 -8.46 -5.49
N LEU A 194 15.49 -7.68 -6.29
CA LEU A 194 15.13 -7.41 -7.68
C LEU A 194 15.30 -8.67 -8.53
N ASP A 195 14.44 -8.85 -9.53
CA ASP A 195 14.49 -10.05 -10.40
C ASP A 195 15.77 -10.10 -11.24
N ASN A 196 16.37 -8.94 -11.54
CA ASN A 196 17.67 -8.84 -12.20
C ASN A 196 18.79 -8.79 -11.13
N PRO A 197 19.63 -9.84 -11.01
CA PRO A 197 20.63 -9.95 -9.95
C PRO A 197 21.74 -8.89 -10.04
N LEU A 198 22.03 -8.36 -11.24
CA LEU A 198 23.03 -7.29 -11.39
C LEU A 198 22.52 -5.96 -10.84
N LEU A 199 21.25 -5.65 -11.10
CA LEU A 199 20.59 -4.47 -10.54
C LEU A 199 20.41 -4.61 -9.02
N ASP A 200 20.05 -5.81 -8.55
CA ASP A 200 19.92 -6.09 -7.12
C ASP A 200 21.23 -5.82 -6.36
N ARG A 201 22.35 -6.40 -6.84
CA ARG A 201 23.69 -6.15 -6.27
C ARG A 201 24.04 -4.66 -6.24
N LEU A 202 23.76 -3.93 -7.32
CA LEU A 202 24.02 -2.50 -7.38
C LEU A 202 23.18 -1.72 -6.35
N THR A 203 21.89 -2.06 -6.23
CA THR A 203 20.98 -1.46 -5.23
C THR A 203 21.46 -1.75 -3.81
N VAL A 204 21.83 -3.00 -3.51
CA VAL A 204 22.35 -3.40 -2.19
C VAL A 204 23.65 -2.66 -1.88
N GLN A 205 24.59 -2.62 -2.82
CA GLN A 205 25.86 -1.92 -2.66
C GLN A 205 25.62 -0.45 -2.31
N ARG A 206 24.78 0.26 -3.07
CA ARG A 206 24.52 1.69 -2.84
C ARG A 206 23.83 1.97 -1.52
N ARG A 207 22.79 1.20 -1.20
CA ARG A 207 22.03 1.42 0.04
C ARG A 207 22.85 1.12 1.28
N THR A 208 23.81 0.19 1.19
CA THR A 208 24.69 -0.17 2.32
C THR A 208 25.89 0.76 2.49
N GLN A 209 26.26 1.58 1.48
CA GLN A 209 27.40 2.50 1.55
C GLN A 209 27.31 3.50 2.71
N GLN A 210 26.10 3.92 3.09
CA GLN A 210 25.86 4.92 4.15
C GLN A 210 25.50 4.25 5.49
N GLY A 211 25.88 2.97 5.68
CA GLY A 211 25.66 2.23 6.92
C GLY A 211 24.26 1.62 7.08
N ALA A 212 23.40 1.74 6.06
CA ALA A 212 22.08 1.12 6.10
C ALA A 212 22.18 -0.42 5.96
N VAL A 213 21.20 -1.10 6.55
CA VAL A 213 21.05 -2.56 6.47
C VAL A 213 19.77 -2.87 5.72
N LEU A 214 19.87 -3.74 4.72
CA LEU A 214 18.73 -4.22 3.95
C LEU A 214 18.30 -5.59 4.48
N PHE A 215 17.01 -5.72 4.80
CA PHE A 215 16.45 -6.98 5.28
C PHE A 215 15.65 -7.63 4.16
N ASN A 216 16.12 -8.77 3.63
CA ASN A 216 15.32 -9.51 2.67
C ASN A 216 14.04 -10.00 3.35
N LYS A 217 12.89 -9.73 2.74
CA LYS A 217 11.59 -10.16 3.27
C LYS A 217 11.46 -11.68 3.44
N HIS A 218 12.33 -12.46 2.80
CA HIS A 218 12.36 -13.92 2.87
C HIS A 218 13.16 -14.45 4.06
N ASP A 219 14.05 -13.65 4.65
CA ASP A 219 14.96 -14.06 5.74
C ASP A 219 14.28 -14.07 7.12
N GLY A 220 12.96 -13.81 7.15
CA GLY A 220 12.16 -13.85 8.35
C GLY A 220 12.36 -12.65 9.28
N PHE A 221 11.91 -12.81 10.53
CA PHE A 221 11.70 -11.72 11.48
C PHE A 221 12.93 -11.38 12.33
N ASN A 222 13.90 -12.29 12.44
CA ASN A 222 14.96 -12.22 13.44
C ASN A 222 15.96 -11.08 13.19
N GLY A 223 16.38 -10.88 11.94
CA GLY A 223 17.30 -9.80 11.56
C GLY A 223 16.75 -8.41 11.93
N PRO A 224 15.57 -8.01 11.42
CA PRO A 224 14.93 -6.75 11.78
C PRO A 224 14.74 -6.59 13.30
N ALA A 225 14.30 -7.65 13.98
CA ALA A 225 14.08 -7.61 15.42
C ALA A 225 15.38 -7.39 16.22
N SER A 226 16.49 -7.99 15.77
CA SER A 226 17.81 -7.81 16.40
C SER A 226 18.27 -6.35 16.31
N VAL A 227 18.13 -5.74 15.13
CA VAL A 227 18.52 -4.33 14.91
C VAL A 227 17.69 -3.37 15.76
N LEU A 228 16.38 -3.62 15.89
CA LEU A 228 15.52 -2.82 16.75
C LEU A 228 15.90 -2.94 18.24
N ARG A 229 16.26 -4.15 18.70
CA ARG A 229 16.70 -4.37 20.10
C ARG A 229 18.04 -3.70 20.41
N SER A 230 18.88 -3.46 19.41
CA SER A 230 20.13 -2.73 19.56
C SER A 230 20.00 -1.22 19.38
N GLY A 231 18.79 -0.67 19.44
CA GLY A 231 18.56 0.78 19.27
C GLY A 231 18.55 1.27 17.81
N GLY A 232 18.51 0.36 16.83
CA GLY A 232 18.51 0.70 15.41
C GLY A 232 17.13 1.00 14.81
N VAL A 233 17.09 1.16 13.49
CA VAL A 233 15.88 1.54 12.75
C VAL A 233 15.47 0.45 11.76
N VAL A 234 14.17 0.17 11.65
CA VAL A 234 13.63 -0.70 10.60
C VAL A 234 12.47 0.02 9.94
N SER A 235 12.51 0.18 8.62
CA SER A 235 11.38 0.75 7.88
C SER A 235 10.54 -0.32 7.20
N VAL A 236 9.21 -0.17 7.35
CA VAL A 236 8.20 -1.09 6.85
C VAL A 236 7.22 -0.34 5.98
N MET A 237 7.24 -0.69 4.71
CA MET A 237 6.30 -0.21 3.70
C MET A 237 4.93 -0.85 3.93
N THR A 238 3.92 -0.04 4.22
CA THR A 238 2.65 -0.49 4.81
C THR A 238 1.42 -0.14 3.96
N ASP A 239 1.61 0.58 2.86
CA ASP A 239 0.55 0.99 1.93
C ASP A 239 0.14 -0.11 0.94
N GLN A 240 0.92 -1.18 0.79
CA GLN A 240 0.58 -2.29 -0.10
C GLN A 240 -0.38 -3.30 0.54
N ARG A 241 -1.09 -4.01 -0.32
CA ARG A 241 -1.96 -5.13 0.08
C ARG A 241 -1.11 -6.33 0.52
N ALA A 242 -1.35 -6.80 1.75
CA ALA A 242 -0.60 -7.92 2.35
C ALA A 242 -1.05 -9.32 1.86
N GLY A 243 -2.19 -9.42 1.18
CA GLY A 243 -2.70 -10.67 0.60
C GLY A 243 -3.16 -11.68 1.67
N GLY A 244 -2.89 -12.97 1.41
CA GLY A 244 -3.30 -14.14 2.22
C GLY A 244 -2.99 -14.08 3.71
N HIS A 245 -1.93 -13.35 4.07
CA HIS A 245 -1.36 -13.34 5.42
C HIS A 245 -1.56 -11.99 6.14
N GLY A 246 -2.32 -11.08 5.54
CA GLY A 246 -2.64 -9.79 6.15
C GLY A 246 -3.82 -9.87 7.12
N GLU A 247 -3.87 -8.90 8.02
CA GLU A 247 -5.02 -8.62 8.87
C GLU A 247 -6.06 -7.81 8.08
N LEU A 248 -7.34 -8.09 8.31
CA LEU A 248 -8.41 -7.38 7.62
C LEU A 248 -8.76 -6.11 8.40
N CYS A 249 -8.43 -4.95 7.84
CA CYS A 249 -8.62 -3.66 8.51
C CYS A 249 -9.15 -2.61 7.52
N PRO A 250 -9.91 -1.61 7.97
CA PRO A 250 -10.19 -0.42 7.18
C PRO A 250 -8.88 0.30 6.81
N PHE A 251 -8.78 0.69 5.54
CA PHE A 251 -7.74 1.59 5.02
C PHE A 251 -8.41 2.65 4.14
N PHE A 252 -8.31 3.91 4.55
CA PHE A 252 -9.20 5.01 4.15
C PHE A 252 -10.68 4.63 4.32
N GLY A 253 -11.03 4.01 5.45
CA GLY A 253 -12.39 3.55 5.71
C GLY A 253 -12.86 2.33 4.90
N ARG A 254 -12.10 1.92 3.87
CA ARG A 254 -12.42 0.77 3.03
C ARG A 254 -11.66 -0.48 3.45
N LEU A 255 -12.37 -1.59 3.66
CA LEU A 255 -11.78 -2.83 4.13
C LEU A 255 -10.73 -3.38 3.16
N SER A 256 -9.55 -3.74 3.68
CA SER A 256 -8.47 -4.34 2.89
C SER A 256 -7.53 -5.20 3.73
N SER A 257 -6.75 -6.05 3.07
CA SER A 257 -5.71 -6.86 3.73
C SER A 257 -4.47 -6.01 3.98
N CYS A 258 -4.11 -5.87 5.26
CA CYS A 258 -3.09 -4.96 5.76
C CYS A 258 -2.01 -5.74 6.51
N THR A 259 -0.76 -5.26 6.44
CA THR A 259 0.34 -5.96 7.10
C THR A 259 0.36 -5.68 8.61
N PRO A 260 0.36 -6.71 9.48
CA PRO A 260 0.51 -6.52 10.93
C PRO A 260 1.98 -6.32 11.35
N LEU A 261 2.91 -6.36 10.40
CA LEU A 261 4.34 -6.41 10.64
C LEU A 261 4.88 -5.24 11.49
N PRO A 262 4.48 -3.97 11.28
CA PRO A 262 4.98 -2.87 12.11
C PRO A 262 4.64 -3.04 13.59
N GLY A 263 3.38 -3.33 13.90
CA GLY A 263 2.91 -3.54 15.27
C GLY A 263 3.53 -4.80 15.90
N LEU A 264 3.75 -5.86 15.11
CA LEU A 264 4.44 -7.06 15.57
C LEU A 264 5.91 -6.77 15.94
N LEU A 265 6.63 -6.03 15.10
CA LEU A 265 8.01 -5.62 15.37
C LEU A 265 8.07 -4.80 16.66
N ALA A 266 7.28 -3.74 16.77
CA ALA A 266 7.27 -2.87 17.93
C ALA A 266 6.96 -3.63 19.23
N ARG A 267 5.96 -4.52 19.23
CA ARG A 267 5.61 -5.33 20.41
C ARG A 267 6.69 -6.32 20.82
N ARG A 268 7.41 -6.91 19.86
CA ARG A 268 8.44 -7.96 20.11
C ARG A 268 9.79 -7.39 20.54
N THR A 269 10.03 -6.11 20.28
CA THR A 269 11.32 -5.46 20.51
C THR A 269 11.23 -4.31 21.50
N GLY A 270 10.03 -3.81 21.80
CA GLY A 270 9.82 -2.59 22.57
C GLY A 270 10.13 -1.32 21.77
N ALA A 271 10.32 -1.41 20.45
CA ALA A 271 10.64 -0.26 19.61
C ALA A 271 9.54 0.81 19.64
N ALA A 272 9.95 2.07 19.47
CA ALA A 272 9.02 3.16 19.16
C ALA A 272 8.51 3.02 17.72
N MET A 273 7.39 3.67 17.40
CA MET A 273 6.84 3.69 16.05
C MET A 273 6.66 5.13 15.58
N VAL A 274 6.97 5.37 14.31
CA VAL A 274 6.70 6.65 13.64
C VAL A 274 6.07 6.41 12.28
N THR A 275 5.30 7.37 11.79
CA THR A 275 4.89 7.44 10.38
C THR A 275 5.62 8.56 9.66
N ILE A 276 5.92 8.36 8.38
CA ILE A 276 6.57 9.37 7.54
C ILE A 276 5.73 9.66 6.30
N SER A 277 5.55 10.94 6.00
CA SER A 277 5.11 11.42 4.70
C SER A 277 6.29 12.06 3.95
N ILE A 278 6.25 11.99 2.62
CA ILE A 278 7.25 12.60 1.74
C ILE A 278 6.48 13.37 0.69
N THR A 279 6.54 14.70 0.75
CA THR A 279 5.75 15.57 -0.11
C THR A 279 6.66 16.44 -0.96
N SER A 280 6.35 16.65 -2.24
CA SER A 280 7.18 17.53 -3.08
C SER A 280 6.90 19.01 -2.75
N LEU A 281 7.88 19.76 -2.29
CA LEU A 281 7.75 21.19 -2.01
C LEU A 281 7.79 22.01 -3.30
N SER A 282 8.71 21.65 -4.18
CA SER A 282 8.90 22.19 -5.52
C SER A 282 9.53 21.10 -6.38
N THR A 283 9.80 21.38 -7.65
CA THR A 283 10.46 20.41 -8.52
C THR A 283 11.83 20.02 -7.94
N GLY A 284 12.00 18.73 -7.64
CA GLY A 284 13.27 18.21 -7.11
C GLY A 284 13.52 18.51 -5.63
N GLN A 285 12.54 19.05 -4.89
CA GLN A 285 12.65 19.30 -3.45
C GLN A 285 11.54 18.60 -2.69
N TRP A 286 11.88 18.00 -1.54
CA TRP A 286 10.96 17.19 -0.75
C TRP A 286 10.94 17.59 0.73
N GLN A 287 9.76 17.51 1.33
CA GLN A 287 9.53 17.63 2.77
C GLN A 287 9.24 16.25 3.33
N LEU A 288 10.00 15.84 4.35
CA LEU A 288 9.77 14.66 5.16
C LEU A 288 9.13 15.10 6.46
N THR A 289 7.93 14.59 6.75
CA THR A 289 7.24 14.88 8.01
C THR A 289 7.11 13.58 8.79
N ILE A 290 7.79 13.52 9.92
CA ILE A 290 7.82 12.39 10.83
C ILE A 290 6.81 12.66 11.95
N ARG A 291 5.94 11.70 12.24
CA ARG A 291 4.95 11.79 13.32
C ARG A 291 5.03 10.56 14.22
N PRO A 292 4.82 10.69 15.53
CA PRO A 292 4.83 9.55 16.43
C PRO A 292 3.56 8.72 16.23
N VAL A 293 3.70 7.41 16.40
CA VAL A 293 2.59 6.47 16.56
C VAL A 293 2.60 6.00 18.01
N PRO A 294 1.45 5.97 18.71
CA PRO A 294 1.39 5.51 20.09
C PRO A 294 2.00 4.13 20.30
N ASP A 295 2.64 3.96 21.45
CA ASP A 295 3.13 2.66 21.87
C ASP A 295 2.00 1.64 21.95
N LYS A 296 2.29 0.39 21.58
CA LYS A 296 1.33 -0.72 21.55
C LYS A 296 0.16 -0.53 20.56
N ALA A 297 0.23 0.45 19.64
CA ALA A 297 -0.80 0.62 18.63
C ALA A 297 -1.01 -0.66 17.82
N ARG A 298 -2.28 -1.00 17.57
CA ARG A 298 -2.65 -2.16 16.73
C ARG A 298 -2.69 -1.79 15.26
N THR A 299 -2.76 -2.78 14.37
CA THR A 299 -2.76 -2.58 12.91
C THR A 299 -3.75 -1.51 12.44
N PRO A 300 -5.03 -1.48 12.87
CA PRO A 300 -5.96 -0.42 12.44
C PRO A 300 -5.53 0.99 12.88
N GLU A 301 -4.92 1.12 14.06
CA GLU A 301 -4.47 2.40 14.59
C GLU A 301 -3.23 2.90 13.84
N ILE A 302 -2.27 2.00 13.60
CA ILE A 302 -1.08 2.29 12.79
C ILE A 302 -1.50 2.76 11.38
N LEU A 303 -2.51 2.14 10.78
CA LEU A 303 -3.03 2.54 9.48
C LEU A 303 -3.67 3.93 9.51
N ARG A 304 -4.41 4.30 10.56
CA ARG A 304 -4.95 5.67 10.69
C ARG A 304 -3.84 6.72 10.78
N HIS A 305 -2.73 6.42 11.45
CA HIS A 305 -1.55 7.29 11.45
C HIS A 305 -0.90 7.37 10.06
N LEU A 306 -0.82 6.24 9.34
CA LEU A 306 -0.33 6.22 7.97
C LEU A 306 -1.22 7.03 7.02
N GLU A 307 -2.54 6.90 7.13
CA GLU A 307 -3.52 7.71 6.40
C GLU A 307 -3.33 9.20 6.67
N THR A 308 -3.13 9.57 7.95
CA THR A 308 -2.83 10.96 8.34
C THR A 308 -1.58 11.49 7.64
N ALA A 309 -0.51 10.67 7.56
CA ALA A 309 0.69 11.03 6.83
C ALA A 309 0.44 11.17 5.31
N MET A 310 -0.33 10.25 4.71
CA MET A 310 -0.67 10.30 3.29
C MET A 310 -1.56 11.50 2.93
N LEU A 311 -2.41 11.94 3.86
CA LEU A 311 -3.29 13.10 3.69
C LEU A 311 -2.51 14.43 3.59
N ASP A 312 -1.24 14.48 3.99
CA ASP A 312 -0.38 15.65 3.75
C ASP A 312 -0.36 16.03 2.27
N ARG A 313 -0.32 15.02 1.39
CA ARG A 313 -0.54 15.22 -0.05
C ARG A 313 -0.91 13.94 -0.80
N LEU A 314 -2.20 13.68 -0.95
CA LEU A 314 -2.68 12.51 -1.70
C LEU A 314 -2.15 12.43 -3.14
N THR A 315 -1.81 13.55 -3.79
CA THR A 315 -1.26 13.57 -5.15
C THR A 315 0.21 13.16 -5.22
N ASP A 316 0.94 13.13 -4.09
CA ASP A 316 2.30 12.58 -4.03
C ASP A 316 2.29 11.06 -3.77
N VAL A 317 1.16 10.45 -3.38
CA VAL A 317 1.05 9.00 -3.16
C VAL A 317 1.04 8.25 -4.50
N PHE A 318 1.76 7.13 -4.56
CA PHE A 318 1.87 6.27 -5.73
C PHE A 318 0.62 5.38 -5.93
N TRP A 319 -0.48 5.98 -6.37
CA TRP A 319 -1.78 5.31 -6.58
C TRP A 319 -1.86 4.32 -7.77
N PHE A 320 -0.72 3.86 -8.28
CA PHE A 320 -0.64 2.94 -9.42
C PHE A 320 -0.76 1.47 -9.02
N HIS A 321 -0.74 1.18 -7.72
CA HIS A 321 -0.97 -0.16 -7.21
C HIS A 321 -2.45 -0.40 -6.89
N ASP A 322 -2.90 -1.63 -7.07
CA ASP A 322 -4.30 -2.02 -6.84
C ASP A 322 -4.53 -2.42 -5.37
N ARG A 323 -4.58 -1.39 -4.51
CA ARG A 323 -4.62 -1.54 -3.05
C ARG A 323 -5.85 -2.29 -2.55
N TRP A 324 -7.02 -1.98 -3.12
CA TRP A 324 -8.31 -2.58 -2.75
C TRP A 324 -8.75 -3.65 -3.75
N ARG A 325 -7.79 -4.38 -4.33
CA ARG A 325 -8.06 -5.44 -5.30
C ARG A 325 -9.00 -6.51 -4.72
N ALA A 326 -10.20 -6.58 -5.30
CA ALA A 326 -11.09 -7.72 -5.17
C ALA A 326 -10.59 -8.90 -6.03
N ASP A 327 -10.83 -10.11 -5.55
CA ASP A 327 -10.58 -11.32 -6.34
C ASP A 327 -11.60 -11.41 -7.49
N SER A 328 -11.16 -11.73 -8.71
CA SER A 328 -12.04 -11.76 -9.89
C SER A 328 -13.04 -12.92 -9.87
N ILE A 329 -12.80 -13.90 -9.01
CA ILE A 329 -13.54 -15.16 -8.90
C ILE A 329 -14.48 -15.10 -7.69
N ARG A 330 -13.99 -14.61 -6.56
CA ARG A 330 -14.74 -14.43 -5.31
C ARG A 330 -14.47 -13.04 -4.74
N PRO A 331 -15.06 -11.99 -5.32
CA PRO A 331 -14.76 -10.60 -4.97
C PRO A 331 -15.11 -10.26 -3.51
N LEU A 332 -16.00 -11.03 -2.91
CA LEU A 332 -16.38 -10.88 -1.51
C LEU A 332 -15.62 -11.83 -0.57
N SER A 333 -14.80 -12.74 -1.09
CA SER A 333 -13.95 -13.60 -0.27
C SER A 333 -12.72 -12.85 0.22
N PHE A 334 -12.42 -13.07 1.49
CA PHE A 334 -11.25 -12.51 2.14
C PHE A 334 -10.15 -13.54 2.36
N PHE A 335 -8.98 -13.01 2.71
CA PHE A 335 -7.72 -13.73 2.77
C PHE A 335 -7.55 -14.58 4.03
N THR A 336 -8.33 -14.32 5.08
CA THR A 336 -8.23 -15.01 6.37
C THR A 336 -9.27 -16.14 6.50
N LYS A 337 -9.04 -17.05 7.45
CA LYS A 337 -9.96 -18.14 7.81
C LYS A 337 -11.13 -17.67 8.70
N GLU A 338 -11.08 -16.45 9.22
CA GLU A 338 -12.06 -15.92 10.16
C GLU A 338 -13.30 -15.37 9.45
N VAL A 339 -14.40 -15.25 10.19
CA VAL A 339 -15.66 -14.69 9.68
C VAL A 339 -15.44 -13.20 9.38
N PRO A 340 -15.56 -12.76 8.11
CA PRO A 340 -15.23 -11.39 7.71
C PRO A 340 -16.18 -10.33 8.29
N THR A 341 -17.29 -10.75 8.88
CA THR A 341 -18.37 -9.90 9.39
C THR A 341 -17.90 -8.89 10.44
N GLU A 342 -17.05 -9.28 11.39
CA GLU A 342 -16.64 -8.37 12.47
C GLU A 342 -15.75 -7.23 11.95
N ALA A 343 -14.73 -7.57 11.15
CA ALA A 343 -13.88 -6.56 10.52
C ALA A 343 -14.68 -5.68 9.54
N ALA A 344 -15.65 -6.24 8.81
CA ALA A 344 -16.53 -5.49 7.92
C ALA A 344 -17.36 -4.43 8.67
N ARG A 345 -17.81 -4.69 9.91
CA ARG A 345 -18.55 -3.69 10.71
C ARG A 345 -17.76 -2.42 11.01
N THR A 346 -16.42 -2.48 10.92
CA THR A 346 -15.54 -1.33 11.16
C THR A 346 -15.29 -0.48 9.91
N ALA A 347 -15.70 -0.94 8.73
CA ALA A 347 -15.54 -0.18 7.49
C ALA A 347 -16.57 0.95 7.41
N THR A 348 -16.11 2.15 7.06
CA THR A 348 -16.94 3.35 6.87
C THR A 348 -17.23 3.63 5.40
N ILE A 349 -16.48 3.00 4.49
CA ILE A 349 -16.74 3.03 3.04
C ILE A 349 -17.26 1.67 2.61
N PRO A 350 -18.44 1.60 1.97
CA PRO A 350 -19.03 0.33 1.61
C PRO A 350 -18.29 -0.35 0.46
N THR A 351 -18.37 -1.68 0.44
CA THR A 351 -18.17 -2.49 -0.78
C THR A 351 -19.40 -2.38 -1.66
N ARG A 352 -19.26 -1.75 -2.83
CA ARG A 352 -20.38 -1.48 -3.73
C ARG A 352 -20.47 -2.51 -4.84
N LEU A 353 -21.66 -3.06 -5.03
CA LEU A 353 -21.96 -3.92 -6.15
C LEU A 353 -23.23 -3.46 -6.85
N VAL A 354 -23.24 -3.58 -8.18
CA VAL A 354 -24.45 -3.40 -8.97
C VAL A 354 -25.08 -4.77 -9.19
N ALA A 355 -26.39 -4.89 -8.99
CA ALA A 355 -27.11 -6.16 -9.11
C ALA A 355 -28.31 -6.08 -10.06
N THR A 356 -28.62 -7.19 -10.73
CA THR A 356 -29.91 -7.42 -11.38
C THR A 356 -30.61 -8.60 -10.70
N LEU A 357 -31.94 -8.62 -10.73
CA LEU A 357 -32.74 -9.77 -10.30
C LEU A 357 -33.44 -10.42 -11.52
N PRO A 358 -33.63 -11.76 -11.52
CA PRO A 358 -34.42 -12.41 -12.55
C PRO A 358 -35.91 -12.01 -12.40
N PRO A 359 -36.58 -11.55 -13.48
CA PRO A 359 -38.02 -11.26 -13.46
C PRO A 359 -38.83 -12.48 -13.01
N GLY A 360 -39.86 -12.25 -12.19
CA GLY A 360 -40.75 -13.31 -11.73
C GLY A 360 -40.13 -14.33 -10.76
N ASN A 361 -38.91 -14.10 -10.24
CA ASN A 361 -38.27 -14.98 -9.27
C ASN A 361 -38.05 -14.28 -7.91
N PRO A 362 -39.07 -14.28 -7.02
CA PRO A 362 -38.96 -13.63 -5.72
C PRO A 362 -37.91 -14.27 -4.80
N ALA A 363 -37.57 -15.55 -5.00
CA ALA A 363 -36.56 -16.22 -4.19
C ALA A 363 -35.15 -15.63 -4.41
N ALA A 364 -34.89 -14.95 -5.53
CA ALA A 364 -33.60 -14.33 -5.80
C ALA A 364 -33.23 -13.20 -4.81
N VAL A 365 -34.23 -12.58 -4.18
CA VAL A 365 -34.04 -11.57 -3.14
C VAL A 365 -33.27 -12.13 -1.94
N GLU A 366 -33.41 -13.42 -1.64
CA GLU A 366 -32.67 -14.08 -0.56
C GLU A 366 -31.15 -14.06 -0.74
N CYS A 367 -30.68 -13.98 -1.99
CA CYS A 367 -29.27 -13.76 -2.26
C CYS A 367 -28.80 -12.40 -1.72
N LEU A 368 -29.60 -11.34 -1.90
CA LEU A 368 -29.26 -9.99 -1.43
C LEU A 368 -29.27 -9.93 0.11
N ASN A 369 -30.30 -10.49 0.75
CA ASN A 369 -30.40 -10.59 2.21
C ASN A 369 -29.17 -11.29 2.81
N ALA A 370 -28.87 -12.50 2.31
CA ALA A 370 -27.74 -13.28 2.78
C ALA A 370 -26.39 -12.57 2.54
N LEU A 371 -26.24 -11.84 1.42
CA LEU A 371 -25.05 -11.03 1.17
C LEU A 371 -24.88 -9.93 2.22
N LEU A 372 -25.94 -9.21 2.58
CA LEU A 372 -25.89 -8.12 3.56
C LEU A 372 -25.69 -8.61 5.00
N GLU A 373 -26.16 -9.81 5.34
CA GLU A 373 -25.88 -10.49 6.61
C GLU A 373 -24.38 -10.84 6.72
N LEU A 374 -23.83 -11.44 5.66
CA LEU A 374 -22.42 -11.86 5.60
C LEU A 374 -21.45 -10.69 5.41
N ARG A 375 -21.90 -9.61 4.77
CA ARG A 375 -21.13 -8.41 4.45
C ARG A 375 -21.87 -7.15 4.92
N PRO A 376 -21.76 -6.82 6.22
CA PRO A 376 -22.41 -5.63 6.76
C PRO A 376 -21.90 -4.34 6.12
N ASP A 377 -20.70 -4.34 5.54
CA ASP A 377 -20.13 -3.23 4.78
C ASP A 377 -20.57 -3.17 3.30
N ALA A 378 -21.42 -4.09 2.83
CA ALA A 378 -21.86 -4.07 1.44
C ALA A 378 -22.99 -3.04 1.22
N ARG A 379 -22.95 -2.43 0.03
CA ARG A 379 -24.04 -1.65 -0.55
C ARG A 379 -24.36 -2.24 -1.92
N ILE A 380 -25.64 -2.43 -2.19
CA ILE A 380 -26.15 -3.07 -3.40
C ILE A 380 -26.99 -2.06 -4.15
N ASP A 381 -26.50 -1.59 -5.29
CA ASP A 381 -27.28 -0.77 -6.21
C ASP A 381 -28.00 -1.71 -7.19
N VAL A 382 -29.33 -1.87 -7.05
CA VAL A 382 -30.13 -2.83 -7.84
C VAL A 382 -30.72 -2.12 -9.06
N LEU A 383 -30.38 -2.57 -10.27
CA LEU A 383 -30.99 -2.06 -11.49
C LEU A 383 -32.44 -2.55 -11.55
N ASP A 384 -33.39 -1.64 -11.32
CA ASP A 384 -34.81 -1.93 -11.14
C ASP A 384 -35.64 -1.48 -12.33
N SER A 385 -36.34 -2.44 -12.95
CA SER A 385 -37.23 -2.24 -14.09
C SER A 385 -38.71 -2.14 -13.72
N GLY A 386 -39.05 -2.19 -12.44
CA GLY A 386 -40.43 -2.08 -11.94
C GLY A 386 -41.26 -3.37 -12.07
N ASP A 387 -40.71 -4.40 -12.71
CA ASP A 387 -41.25 -5.76 -12.82
C ASP A 387 -40.51 -6.77 -11.92
N LEU A 388 -39.59 -6.29 -11.08
CA LEU A 388 -38.82 -7.09 -10.15
C LEU A 388 -39.65 -7.48 -8.92
N ALA A 389 -39.20 -8.54 -8.25
CA ALA A 389 -39.72 -8.86 -6.93
C ALA A 389 -39.51 -7.69 -5.96
N PRO A 390 -40.41 -7.48 -4.98
CA PRO A 390 -40.26 -6.44 -3.98
C PRO A 390 -38.87 -6.51 -3.32
N LEU A 391 -38.14 -5.40 -3.36
CA LEU A 391 -36.83 -5.32 -2.73
C LEU A 391 -36.97 -5.26 -1.21
N PRO A 392 -36.01 -5.82 -0.44
CA PRO A 392 -35.99 -5.69 1.00
C PRO A 392 -35.93 -4.22 1.43
N ASP A 393 -36.61 -3.91 2.53
CA ASP A 393 -36.51 -2.60 3.19
C ASP A 393 -35.20 -2.52 4.00
N ASP A 394 -34.10 -2.34 3.28
CA ASP A 394 -32.76 -2.12 3.85
C ASP A 394 -32.11 -0.92 3.16
N PRO A 395 -31.63 0.10 3.91
CA PRO A 395 -31.03 1.31 3.32
C PRO A 395 -29.75 1.04 2.51
N ARG A 396 -29.16 -0.16 2.61
CA ARG A 396 -28.00 -0.59 1.82
C ARG A 396 -28.40 -1.11 0.45
N ILE A 397 -29.69 -1.36 0.21
CA ILE A 397 -30.25 -1.70 -1.10
C ILE A 397 -30.79 -0.42 -1.71
N VAL A 398 -30.17 0.01 -2.81
CA VAL A 398 -30.54 1.25 -3.50
C VAL A 398 -31.12 0.89 -4.86
N PRO A 399 -32.44 1.02 -5.07
CA PRO A 399 -33.01 0.83 -6.39
C PRO A 399 -32.50 1.91 -7.34
N PHE A 400 -32.07 1.48 -8.52
CA PHE A 400 -31.56 2.33 -9.59
C PHE A 400 -32.43 2.10 -10.83
N PRO A 401 -33.27 3.08 -11.22
CA PRO A 401 -34.23 2.89 -12.31
C PRO A 401 -33.56 2.46 -13.61
N TRP A 402 -34.10 1.41 -14.23
CA TRP A 402 -33.62 0.84 -15.48
C TRP A 402 -34.76 0.33 -16.34
N ASP A 403 -34.96 0.93 -17.51
CA ASP A 403 -35.81 0.34 -18.54
C ASP A 403 -35.05 -0.78 -19.29
N ARG A 404 -35.52 -2.02 -19.22
CA ARG A 404 -34.93 -3.17 -19.93
C ARG A 404 -34.96 -3.01 -21.46
N GLY A 405 -35.77 -2.10 -21.99
CA GLY A 405 -35.81 -1.72 -23.40
C GLY A 405 -34.69 -0.76 -23.83
N VAL A 406 -33.86 -0.27 -22.91
CA VAL A 406 -32.72 0.61 -23.23
C VAL A 406 -31.77 -0.07 -24.24
N PRO A 407 -31.43 0.59 -25.36
CA PRO A 407 -30.49 0.04 -26.34
C PRO A 407 -29.14 -0.33 -25.73
N VAL A 408 -28.52 -1.39 -26.24
CA VAL A 408 -27.26 -1.96 -25.72
C VAL A 408 -26.14 -0.92 -25.66
N GLU A 409 -26.09 -0.01 -26.63
CA GLU A 409 -25.13 1.10 -26.69
C GLU A 409 -25.23 2.08 -25.50
N HIS A 410 -26.39 2.14 -24.83
CA HIS A 410 -26.63 3.04 -23.70
C HIS A 410 -26.42 2.38 -22.33
N LEU A 411 -26.21 1.05 -22.27
CA LEU A 411 -25.99 0.33 -21.00
C LEU A 411 -24.68 0.75 -20.30
N ALA A 412 -23.66 1.16 -21.05
CA ALA A 412 -22.43 1.70 -20.46
C ALA A 412 -22.73 2.99 -19.66
N GLY A 413 -23.50 3.91 -20.25
CA GLY A 413 -23.89 5.15 -19.57
C GLY A 413 -24.80 4.91 -18.36
N LEU A 414 -25.62 3.86 -18.37
CA LEU A 414 -26.39 3.44 -17.19
C LEU A 414 -25.47 3.08 -16.02
N LEU A 415 -24.48 2.22 -16.27
CA LEU A 415 -23.53 1.79 -15.23
C LEU A 415 -22.60 2.91 -14.78
N GLU A 416 -22.22 3.83 -15.67
CA GLU A 416 -21.46 5.04 -15.32
C GLU A 416 -22.26 5.93 -14.36
N ARG A 417 -23.53 6.22 -14.64
CA ARG A 417 -24.39 6.98 -13.71
C ARG A 417 -24.57 6.26 -12.37
N CYS A 418 -24.73 4.94 -12.40
CA CYS A 418 -24.80 4.13 -11.17
C CYS A 418 -23.48 4.22 -10.38
N ASP A 419 -22.33 4.17 -11.04
CA ASP A 419 -21.02 4.31 -10.41
C ASP A 419 -20.81 5.71 -9.81
N GLU A 420 -21.20 6.76 -10.54
CA GLU A 420 -21.08 8.17 -10.14
C GLU A 420 -22.08 8.60 -9.06
N SER A 421 -23.16 7.85 -8.86
CA SER A 421 -24.19 8.15 -7.84
C SER A 421 -23.69 8.08 -6.38
N HIS A 422 -22.45 7.65 -6.17
CA HIS A 422 -21.84 7.58 -4.85
C HIS A 422 -20.33 7.88 -4.91
N PRO A 423 -19.73 8.51 -3.89
CA PRO A 423 -18.31 8.85 -3.87
C PRO A 423 -17.38 7.65 -4.11
N ALA A 424 -17.63 6.54 -3.41
CA ALA A 424 -16.91 5.28 -3.61
C ALA A 424 -17.30 4.59 -4.93
N PRO A 425 -16.34 3.99 -5.65
CA PRO A 425 -16.58 3.33 -6.93
C PRO A 425 -17.25 1.95 -6.77
N LEU A 426 -17.94 1.49 -7.81
CA LEU A 426 -18.41 0.11 -7.98
C LEU A 426 -17.22 -0.85 -7.98
N ASP A 427 -17.39 -2.00 -7.33
CA ASP A 427 -16.34 -3.03 -7.20
C ASP A 427 -16.54 -4.18 -8.18
N PHE A 428 -17.78 -4.63 -8.35
CA PHE A 428 -18.15 -5.75 -9.20
C PHE A 428 -19.65 -5.75 -9.52
N ALA A 429 -20.05 -6.56 -10.50
CA ALA A 429 -21.43 -6.72 -10.91
C ALA A 429 -21.96 -8.13 -10.58
N LEU A 430 -23.20 -8.19 -10.09
CA LEU A 430 -23.95 -9.40 -9.76
C LEU A 430 -25.20 -9.50 -10.65
N LEU A 431 -25.05 -10.12 -11.82
CA LEU A 431 -26.07 -10.16 -12.85
C LEU A 431 -26.90 -11.45 -12.74
N LEU A 432 -27.84 -11.50 -11.81
CA LEU A 432 -28.61 -12.72 -11.51
C LEU A 432 -29.65 -13.04 -12.59
N ASP A 433 -29.95 -12.10 -13.48
CA ASP A 433 -30.76 -12.33 -14.68
C ASP A 433 -29.93 -12.86 -15.88
N GLY A 434 -28.61 -12.98 -15.73
CA GLY A 434 -27.74 -13.49 -16.79
C GLY A 434 -27.51 -12.53 -17.97
N ASN A 435 -27.81 -11.23 -17.81
CA ASN A 435 -27.72 -10.26 -18.90
C ASN A 435 -26.28 -10.09 -19.46
N ALA A 436 -26.08 -10.52 -20.71
CA ALA A 436 -24.77 -10.51 -21.37
C ALA A 436 -24.27 -9.12 -21.75
N ASP A 437 -25.18 -8.25 -22.16
CA ASP A 437 -24.84 -6.91 -22.61
C ASP A 437 -24.42 -6.03 -21.43
N LEU A 438 -25.13 -6.14 -20.30
CA LEU A 438 -24.72 -5.52 -19.03
C LEU A 438 -23.37 -6.05 -18.55
N ALA A 439 -23.09 -7.35 -18.72
CA ALA A 439 -21.80 -7.91 -18.35
C ALA A 439 -20.66 -7.33 -19.20
N LEU A 440 -20.88 -7.15 -20.50
CA LEU A 440 -19.90 -6.50 -21.39
C LEU A 440 -19.73 -5.02 -21.03
N ALA A 441 -20.82 -4.31 -20.74
CA ALA A 441 -20.78 -2.93 -20.28
C ALA A 441 -19.99 -2.78 -18.96
N ALA A 442 -20.22 -3.66 -17.98
CA ALA A 442 -19.49 -3.70 -16.71
C ALA A 442 -17.98 -3.91 -16.92
N LYS A 443 -17.59 -4.78 -17.86
CA LYS A 443 -16.18 -4.98 -18.23
C LYS A 443 -15.56 -3.75 -18.90
N ARG A 444 -16.32 -3.05 -19.76
CA ARG A 444 -15.88 -1.81 -20.40
C ARG A 444 -15.65 -0.70 -19.36
N LEU A 445 -16.54 -0.59 -18.37
CA LEU A 445 -16.38 0.29 -17.21
C LEU A 445 -15.09 -0.03 -16.42
N GLY A 446 -14.67 -1.30 -16.43
CA GLY A 446 -13.43 -1.77 -15.83
C GLY A 446 -13.63 -2.66 -14.60
N LEU A 447 -14.88 -3.08 -14.35
CA LEU A 447 -15.19 -4.05 -13.30
C LEU A 447 -14.55 -5.39 -13.66
N ARG A 448 -13.71 -5.89 -12.75
CA ARG A 448 -12.94 -7.13 -12.96
C ARG A 448 -13.70 -8.38 -12.60
N ALA A 449 -14.63 -8.28 -11.66
CA ALA A 449 -15.52 -9.36 -11.28
C ALA A 449 -16.92 -9.04 -11.84
N VAL A 450 -17.41 -9.96 -12.66
CA VAL A 450 -18.78 -9.98 -13.17
C VAL A 450 -19.30 -11.38 -12.96
N ILE A 451 -20.24 -11.51 -12.04
CA ILE A 451 -20.84 -12.77 -11.61
C ILE A 451 -22.22 -12.85 -12.25
N GLY A 452 -22.63 -14.01 -12.75
CA GLY A 452 -23.97 -14.22 -13.25
C GLY A 452 -24.44 -15.65 -13.05
N THR A 453 -25.75 -15.87 -13.16
CA THR A 453 -26.38 -17.19 -13.06
C THR A 453 -26.88 -17.67 -14.43
N GLY A 454 -26.91 -18.99 -14.66
CA GLY A 454 -27.52 -19.59 -15.86
C GLY A 454 -26.75 -19.42 -17.17
N VAL A 455 -25.50 -18.96 -17.12
CA VAL A 455 -24.65 -18.68 -18.30
C VAL A 455 -23.39 -19.54 -18.30
N GLU A 456 -23.58 -20.87 -18.17
CA GLU A 456 -22.48 -21.83 -18.23
C GLU A 456 -21.71 -21.76 -19.57
N GLY A 457 -20.39 -21.96 -19.51
CA GLY A 457 -19.54 -22.05 -20.71
C GLY A 457 -19.27 -20.73 -21.45
N LYS A 458 -19.83 -19.60 -21.02
CA LYS A 458 -19.55 -18.29 -21.63
C LYS A 458 -18.28 -17.67 -21.05
N ALA A 459 -17.37 -17.23 -21.93
CA ALA A 459 -16.09 -16.62 -21.54
C ALA A 459 -16.23 -15.31 -20.74
N TRP A 460 -17.41 -14.69 -20.71
CA TRP A 460 -17.61 -13.38 -20.12
C TRP A 460 -18.13 -13.39 -18.67
N THR A 461 -18.56 -14.53 -18.13
CA THR A 461 -19.05 -14.68 -16.74
C THR A 461 -18.39 -15.86 -16.04
N ARG A 462 -18.33 -15.77 -14.70
CA ARG A 462 -18.23 -16.97 -13.87
C ARG A 462 -19.66 -17.40 -13.54
N GLY A 463 -20.22 -18.26 -14.39
CA GLY A 463 -21.59 -18.74 -14.28
C GLY A 463 -21.78 -19.63 -13.05
N TYR A 464 -22.78 -19.32 -12.23
CA TYR A 464 -23.33 -20.25 -11.25
C TYR A 464 -24.63 -20.86 -11.81
N PRO A 465 -25.00 -22.10 -11.45
CA PRO A 465 -26.31 -22.62 -11.80
C PRO A 465 -27.39 -21.71 -11.21
N VAL A 466 -28.51 -21.55 -11.92
CA VAL A 466 -29.66 -20.80 -11.39
C VAL A 466 -30.22 -21.59 -10.20
N PRO A 467 -30.27 -21.03 -8.99
CA PRO A 467 -30.85 -21.73 -7.85
C PRO A 467 -32.35 -21.98 -8.04
N ALA A 468 -32.81 -23.16 -7.60
CA ALA A 468 -34.21 -23.57 -7.72
C ALA A 468 -35.11 -22.95 -6.63
N ASP A 469 -34.55 -22.61 -5.47
CA ASP A 469 -35.29 -22.15 -4.30
C ASP A 469 -34.50 -21.10 -3.48
N ALA A 470 -35.15 -20.56 -2.45
CA ALA A 470 -34.58 -19.58 -1.52
C ALA A 470 -33.28 -20.07 -0.86
N ALA A 471 -33.22 -21.34 -0.46
CA ALA A 471 -32.03 -21.92 0.18
C ALA A 471 -30.84 -21.94 -0.78
N GLY A 472 -31.07 -22.27 -2.05
CA GLY A 472 -30.05 -22.21 -3.10
C GLY A 472 -29.54 -20.79 -3.34
N TRP A 473 -30.41 -19.78 -3.31
CA TRP A 473 -30.00 -18.37 -3.41
C TRP A 473 -29.16 -17.90 -2.21
N ARG A 474 -29.53 -18.29 -0.97
CA ARG A 474 -28.71 -18.04 0.22
C ARG A 474 -27.35 -18.74 0.13
N ASN A 475 -27.32 -19.97 -0.38
CA ASN A 475 -26.08 -20.72 -0.58
C ASN A 475 -25.17 -20.04 -1.61
N LEU A 476 -25.73 -19.51 -2.71
CA LEU A 476 -24.97 -18.73 -3.69
C LEU A 476 -24.27 -17.53 -3.03
N ALA A 477 -24.98 -16.75 -2.22
CA ALA A 477 -24.38 -15.63 -1.46
C ALA A 477 -23.22 -16.10 -0.58
N ALA A 478 -23.38 -17.22 0.14
CA ALA A 478 -22.32 -17.82 0.93
C ALA A 478 -21.13 -18.26 0.07
N GLU A 479 -21.34 -18.79 -1.14
CA GLU A 479 -20.26 -19.16 -2.06
C GLU A 479 -19.42 -17.97 -2.53
N LEU A 480 -20.05 -16.80 -2.68
CA LEU A 480 -19.41 -15.57 -3.11
C LEU A 480 -18.54 -14.96 -2.00
N VAL A 481 -18.95 -15.11 -0.74
CA VAL A 481 -18.27 -14.53 0.43
C VAL A 481 -17.26 -15.49 1.07
N LEU A 482 -17.54 -16.79 1.16
CA LEU A 482 -16.71 -17.73 1.91
C LEU A 482 -15.66 -18.42 1.04
N THR A 483 -14.44 -18.56 1.56
CA THR A 483 -13.40 -19.41 0.93
C THR A 483 -13.77 -20.88 1.08
N ARG A 484 -13.38 -21.76 0.13
CA ARG A 484 -13.79 -23.19 0.11
C ARG A 484 -13.48 -23.95 1.41
N LYS A 485 -12.50 -23.50 2.20
CA LYS A 485 -12.13 -24.13 3.49
C LYS A 485 -13.10 -23.83 4.64
N ASN A 486 -13.96 -22.82 4.54
CA ASN A 486 -14.92 -22.43 5.58
C ASN A 486 -16.32 -23.03 5.36
N ARG A 487 -16.46 -24.08 4.53
CA ARG A 487 -17.75 -24.75 4.25
C ARG A 487 -18.11 -25.86 5.25
N ALA A 488 -17.32 -26.05 6.31
CA ALA A 488 -17.56 -27.08 7.30
C ALA A 488 -17.36 -26.52 8.71
N THR A 489 -18.46 -26.09 9.31
CA THR A 489 -18.78 -26.14 10.74
C THR A 489 -20.27 -25.87 10.87
#